data_AF-A0A6G4U5Y6-F1
#
_entry.id   AF-A0A6G4U5Y6-F1
#
_cell.length_a   1.000
_cell.length_b   1.000
_cell.length_c   1.000
_cell.angle_alpha   90.00
_cell.angle_beta   90.00
_cell.angle_gamma   90.00
#
_symmetry.space_group_name_H-M   'P 1'
#
loop_
_entity.id
_entity.type
_entity.pdbx_description
1 polymer ?
#
loop_
_entity_poly.entity_id
_entity_poly.type
_entity_poly.pdbx_seq_one_letter_code
_entity_poly.pdbx_strand_id
1 'polypeptide(L)'
;MSRTEALQRRRAEEVAAFCADVLKDGGAAAIADRAATYASDETWTALVKKHRRRGCHGLAELARAILNGKEQLHAAVGWAAAGLLGLMRRPRIEQIFAQELVRRIPLPADAKLIAAARGLQIAGIYVCLVGNRDLADCACLRDVLKVEGKARIKRLIEGAIEDWRELPRLVPGFETGG
;
A
#
# COMPACT_ATOMS: atom_id res chain seq x y z
N MET A 1 -14.26 26.66 -6.16
CA MET A 1 -13.37 25.56 -6.57
C MET A 1 -12.62 26.02 -7.81
N SER A 2 -11.29 26.00 -7.76
CA SER A 2 -10.44 26.43 -8.87
C SER A 2 -10.41 25.38 -9.98
N ARG A 3 -10.07 25.79 -11.21
CA ARG A 3 -9.92 24.90 -12.37
C ARG A 3 -8.88 23.79 -12.13
N THR A 4 -7.84 24.09 -11.36
CA THR A 4 -6.77 23.15 -10.99
C THR A 4 -7.27 22.06 -10.04
N GLU A 5 -8.06 22.43 -9.03
CA GLU A 5 -8.67 21.48 -8.09
C GLU A 5 -9.63 20.52 -8.81
N ALA A 6 -10.43 21.02 -9.74
CA ALA A 6 -11.36 20.20 -10.52
C ALA A 6 -10.62 19.16 -11.39
N LEU A 7 -9.50 19.53 -12.02
CA LEU A 7 -8.68 18.64 -12.83
C LEU A 7 -7.99 17.56 -11.98
N GLN A 8 -7.45 17.94 -10.83
CA GLN A 8 -6.84 17.00 -9.90
C GLN A 8 -7.85 15.97 -9.39
N ARG A 9 -9.07 16.44 -9.08
CA ARG A 9 -10.16 15.58 -8.64
C ARG A 9 -10.56 14.57 -9.73
N ARG A 10 -10.76 15.02 -10.97
CA ARG A 10 -11.07 14.12 -12.10
C ARG A 10 -10.02 13.03 -12.29
N ARG A 11 -8.73 13.39 -12.26
CA ARG A 11 -7.64 12.41 -12.36
C ARG A 11 -7.65 11.39 -11.22
N ALA A 12 -7.95 11.84 -10.00
CA ALA A 12 -8.09 10.94 -8.86
C ALA A 12 -9.29 10.00 -9.03
N GLU A 13 -10.42 10.50 -9.54
CA GLU A 13 -11.62 9.71 -9.84
C GLU A 13 -11.37 8.68 -10.95
N GLU A 14 -10.64 9.02 -12.01
CA GLU A 14 -10.28 8.09 -13.10
C GLU A 14 -9.43 6.92 -12.58
N VAL A 15 -8.39 7.21 -11.79
CA VAL A 15 -7.54 6.15 -11.21
C VAL A 15 -8.32 5.32 -10.20
N ALA A 16 -9.17 5.96 -9.39
CA ALA A 16 -10.03 5.27 -8.44
C ALA A 16 -11.01 4.32 -9.14
N ALA A 17 -11.61 4.74 -10.26
CA ALA A 17 -12.50 3.90 -11.06
C ALA A 17 -11.76 2.69 -11.62
N PHE A 18 -10.59 2.90 -12.23
CA PHE A 18 -9.74 1.80 -12.71
C PHE A 18 -9.41 0.79 -11.59
N CYS A 19 -9.00 1.28 -10.41
CA CYS A 19 -8.73 0.40 -9.27
C CYS A 19 -9.98 -0.33 -8.78
N ALA A 20 -11.14 0.32 -8.77
CA ALA A 20 -12.38 -0.30 -8.39
C ALA A 20 -12.75 -1.44 -9.35
N ASP A 21 -12.57 -1.25 -10.65
CA ASP A 21 -12.89 -2.26 -11.67
C ASP A 21 -11.99 -3.48 -11.52
N VAL A 22 -10.66 -3.30 -11.42
CA VAL A 22 -9.70 -4.41 -11.19
C VAL A 22 -10.03 -5.18 -9.91
N LEU A 23 -10.46 -4.50 -8.85
CA LEU A 23 -10.80 -5.16 -7.59
C LEU A 23 -12.16 -5.87 -7.64
N LYS A 24 -13.13 -5.31 -8.35
CA LYS A 24 -14.45 -5.95 -8.54
C LYS A 24 -14.35 -7.17 -9.45
N ASP A 25 -13.44 -7.15 -10.42
CA ASP A 25 -13.15 -8.27 -11.33
C ASP A 25 -12.27 -9.35 -10.66
N GLY A 26 -12.76 -9.92 -9.55
CA GLY A 26 -12.09 -11.00 -8.83
C GLY A 26 -10.89 -10.60 -7.95
N GLY A 27 -10.33 -9.40 -8.14
CA GLY A 27 -9.17 -8.93 -7.37
C GLY A 27 -9.43 -8.88 -5.86
N ALA A 28 -10.61 -8.48 -5.41
CA ALA A 28 -10.97 -8.44 -4.00
C ALA A 28 -11.00 -9.83 -3.36
N ALA A 29 -11.54 -10.83 -4.06
CA ALA A 29 -11.57 -12.21 -3.59
C ALA A 29 -10.15 -12.79 -3.51
N ALA A 30 -9.32 -12.55 -4.53
CA ALA A 30 -7.93 -12.98 -4.54
C ALA A 30 -7.09 -12.33 -3.41
N ILE A 31 -7.35 -11.06 -3.10
CA ILE A 31 -6.69 -10.38 -1.96
C ILE A 31 -7.09 -11.01 -0.64
N ALA A 32 -8.38 -11.29 -0.43
CA ALA A 32 -8.86 -11.92 0.80
C ALA A 32 -8.26 -13.33 0.98
N ASP A 33 -8.24 -14.14 -0.08
CA ASP A 33 -7.62 -15.47 -0.08
C ASP A 33 -6.11 -15.42 0.20
N ARG A 34 -5.40 -14.49 -0.45
CA ARG A 34 -3.95 -14.33 -0.21
C ARG A 34 -3.65 -13.81 1.20
N ALA A 35 -4.53 -12.98 1.77
CA ALA A 35 -4.38 -12.50 3.14
C ALA A 35 -4.42 -13.67 4.14
N ALA A 36 -5.27 -14.67 3.92
CA ALA A 36 -5.35 -15.87 4.76
C ALA A 36 -4.05 -16.70 4.77
N THR A 37 -3.21 -16.57 3.75
CA THR A 37 -1.87 -17.22 3.74
C THR A 37 -0.90 -16.58 4.74
N TYR A 38 -1.01 -15.27 4.97
CA TYR A 38 0.00 -14.49 5.72
C TYR A 38 -0.53 -13.82 6.98
N ALA A 39 -1.84 -13.87 7.22
CA ALA A 39 -2.50 -13.43 8.43
C ALA A 39 -3.55 -14.46 8.85
N SER A 40 -3.93 -14.47 10.14
CA SER A 40 -5.01 -15.35 10.59
C SER A 40 -6.37 -14.81 10.11
N ASP A 41 -7.33 -15.71 9.92
CA ASP A 41 -8.69 -15.34 9.53
C ASP A 41 -9.35 -14.42 10.56
N GLU A 42 -9.05 -14.62 11.85
CA GLU A 42 -9.51 -13.75 12.93
C GLU A 42 -8.93 -12.35 12.79
N THR A 43 -7.63 -12.24 12.54
CA THR A 43 -6.94 -10.95 12.38
C THR A 43 -7.48 -10.21 11.15
N TRP A 44 -7.61 -10.90 10.01
CA TRP A 44 -8.16 -10.33 8.78
C TRP A 44 -9.61 -9.88 8.98
N THR A 45 -10.47 -10.73 9.55
CA THR A 45 -11.88 -10.42 9.80
C THR A 45 -12.03 -9.24 10.76
N ALA A 46 -11.23 -9.19 11.83
CA ALA A 46 -11.22 -8.08 12.76
C ALA A 46 -10.77 -6.76 12.10
N LEU A 47 -9.75 -6.82 11.24
CA LEU A 47 -9.27 -5.68 10.46
C LEU A 47 -10.38 -5.14 9.56
N VAL A 48 -10.98 -6.00 8.74
CA VAL A 48 -12.06 -5.62 7.82
C VAL A 48 -13.26 -5.07 8.57
N LYS A 49 -13.71 -5.74 9.64
CA LYS A 49 -14.85 -5.29 10.46
C LYS A 49 -14.61 -3.91 11.07
N LYS A 50 -13.40 -3.65 11.59
CA LYS A 50 -13.04 -2.37 12.20
C LYS A 50 -12.98 -1.24 11.16
N HIS A 51 -12.40 -1.52 9.99
CA HIS A 51 -12.05 -0.48 9.02
C HIS A 51 -13.07 -0.26 7.91
N ARG A 52 -13.95 -1.22 7.59
CA ARG A 52 -14.94 -1.05 6.50
C ARG A 52 -15.81 0.21 6.64
N ARG A 53 -16.11 0.64 7.88
CA ARG A 53 -16.86 1.89 8.14
C ARG A 53 -15.95 3.10 8.40
N ARG A 54 -14.79 2.88 9.03
CA ARG A 54 -13.90 3.94 9.52
C ARG A 54 -12.88 4.40 8.46
N GLY A 55 -12.61 3.56 7.47
CA GLY A 55 -11.60 3.79 6.44
C GLY A 55 -10.22 3.28 6.79
N CYS A 56 -9.27 3.56 5.91
CA CYS A 56 -7.92 3.00 5.93
C CYS A 56 -6.85 3.91 6.56
N HIS A 57 -7.20 5.02 7.21
CA HIS A 57 -6.19 6.02 7.62
C HIS A 57 -5.11 5.43 8.54
N GLY A 58 -5.48 4.62 9.54
CA GLY A 58 -4.53 3.96 10.43
C GLY A 58 -3.64 2.92 9.73
N LEU A 59 -4.14 2.29 8.67
CA LEU A 59 -3.34 1.36 7.84
C LEU A 59 -2.32 2.14 7.02
N ALA A 60 -2.75 3.24 6.39
CA ALA A 60 -1.89 4.11 5.60
C ALA A 60 -0.79 4.74 6.47
N GLU A 61 -1.14 5.20 7.67
CA GLU A 61 -0.19 5.77 8.62
C GLU A 61 0.88 4.77 9.06
N LEU A 62 0.47 3.54 9.41
CA LEU A 62 1.42 2.50 9.79
C LEU A 62 2.30 2.08 8.60
N ALA A 63 1.74 1.95 7.40
CA ALA A 63 2.52 1.64 6.20
C ALA A 63 3.58 2.72 5.91
N ARG A 64 3.21 4.00 6.01
CA ARG A 64 4.17 5.12 5.87
C ARG A 64 5.26 5.07 6.92
N ALA A 65 4.91 4.81 8.18
CA ALA A 65 5.88 4.69 9.26
C ALA A 65 6.90 3.57 9.00
N ILE A 66 6.45 2.42 8.51
CA ILE A 66 7.34 1.29 8.15
C ILE A 66 8.25 1.66 6.95
N LEU A 67 7.67 2.23 5.88
CA LEU A 67 8.43 2.59 4.67
C LEU A 67 9.46 3.70 4.93
N ASN A 68 9.09 4.74 5.68
CA ASN A 68 10.00 5.84 6.02
C ASN A 68 11.03 5.41 7.09
N GLY A 69 10.67 4.49 7.99
CA GLY A 69 11.60 3.89 8.94
C GLY A 69 12.75 3.14 8.25
N LYS A 70 12.52 2.57 7.07
CA LYS A 70 13.57 1.95 6.25
C LYS A 70 14.59 2.97 5.72
N GLU A 71 14.16 4.15 5.30
CA GLU A 71 15.08 5.21 4.86
C GLU A 71 16.04 5.61 6.00
N GLN A 72 15.59 5.52 7.25
CA GLN A 72 16.42 5.77 8.44
C GLN A 72 17.30 4.57 8.84
N LEU A 73 16.87 3.33 8.56
CA LEU A 73 17.66 2.12 8.83
C LEU A 73 18.94 2.02 7.98
N HIS A 74 18.97 2.60 6.78
CA HIS A 74 20.21 2.71 6.00
C HIS A 74 21.26 3.63 6.64
N ALA A 75 20.87 4.48 7.60
CA ALA A 75 21.76 5.41 8.31
C ALA A 75 22.09 4.98 9.74
N ALA A 76 21.40 3.98 10.31
CA ALA A 76 21.60 3.57 11.69
C ALA A 76 21.43 2.06 11.88
N VAL A 77 22.50 1.40 12.32
CA VAL A 77 22.46 0.05 12.90
C VAL A 77 21.61 0.12 14.16
N GLY A 78 20.40 -0.42 14.12
CA GLY A 78 19.53 -0.51 15.28
C GLY A 78 18.11 -0.12 14.94
N TRP A 79 17.25 -1.14 14.93
CA TRP A 79 15.80 -1.03 14.94
C TRP A 79 15.32 0.16 15.81
N ALA A 80 14.68 1.12 15.14
CA ALA A 80 13.97 2.28 15.65
C ALA A 80 13.47 2.20 17.12
N ALA A 81 14.30 2.63 18.07
CA ALA A 81 13.93 2.72 19.48
C ALA A 81 13.02 3.92 19.82
N ALA A 82 12.84 4.90 18.93
CA ALA A 82 12.03 6.09 19.23
C ALA A 82 10.63 6.10 18.56
N GLY A 83 10.50 5.56 17.35
CA GLY A 83 9.25 5.63 16.59
C GLY A 83 8.21 4.57 16.94
N LEU A 84 8.64 3.37 17.35
CA LEU A 84 7.74 2.25 17.66
C LEU A 84 7.22 2.29 19.11
N LEU A 85 8.00 2.82 20.05
CA LEU A 85 7.66 2.87 21.48
C LEU A 85 6.54 3.88 21.80
N GLY A 86 6.32 4.89 20.96
CA GLY A 86 5.23 5.86 21.13
C GLY A 86 3.82 5.32 20.85
N LEU A 87 3.68 4.10 20.31
CA LEU A 87 2.41 3.50 19.90
C LEU A 87 1.83 2.50 20.92
N MET A 88 2.47 2.27 22.07
CA MET A 88 2.05 1.27 23.05
C MET A 88 1.03 1.80 24.08
N ARG A 89 -0.25 1.66 23.74
CA ARG A 89 -1.36 1.35 24.67
C ARG A 89 -2.31 0.39 23.95
N ARG A 90 -2.00 -0.91 24.02
CA ARG A 90 -2.59 -2.06 23.30
C ARG A 90 -2.32 -2.10 21.79
N PRO A 91 -1.85 -3.24 21.24
CA PRO A 91 -1.57 -3.33 19.81
C PRO A 91 -2.86 -3.15 19.02
N ARG A 92 -2.88 -2.15 18.14
CA ARG A 92 -4.03 -1.92 17.25
C ARG A 92 -4.08 -3.05 16.22
N ILE A 93 -5.26 -3.43 15.72
CA ILE A 93 -5.41 -4.54 14.76
C ILE A 93 -4.52 -4.40 13.51
N GLU A 94 -4.23 -3.17 13.10
CA GLU A 94 -3.30 -2.80 12.02
C GLU A 94 -1.87 -3.30 12.32
N GLN A 95 -1.43 -3.18 13.58
CA GLN A 95 -0.12 -3.64 14.03
C GLN A 95 -0.05 -5.16 14.15
N ILE A 96 -1.14 -5.78 14.62
CA ILE A 96 -1.26 -7.25 14.70
C ILE A 96 -1.15 -7.83 13.29
N PHE A 97 -1.94 -7.31 12.35
CA PHE A 97 -1.88 -7.72 10.95
C PHE A 97 -0.48 -7.53 10.34
N ALA A 98 0.14 -6.36 10.53
CA ALA A 98 1.51 -6.13 10.06
C ALA A 98 2.54 -7.11 10.65
N GLN A 99 2.40 -7.44 11.93
CA GLN A 99 3.28 -8.38 12.62
C GLN A 99 3.12 -9.81 12.09
N GLU A 100 1.89 -10.24 11.78
CA GLU A 100 1.64 -11.53 11.14
C GLU A 100 2.28 -11.60 9.75
N LEU A 101 2.11 -10.56 8.93
CA LEU A 101 2.78 -10.47 7.63
C LEU A 101 4.30 -10.62 7.76
N VAL A 102 4.94 -9.84 8.65
CA VAL A 102 6.40 -9.92 8.85
C VAL A 102 6.86 -11.32 9.30
N ARG A 103 6.07 -11.99 10.14
CA ARG A 103 6.41 -13.32 10.66
C ARG A 103 6.27 -14.42 9.61
N ARG A 104 5.22 -14.34 8.78
CA ARG A 104 4.84 -15.43 7.86
C ARG A 104 5.41 -15.28 6.45
N ILE A 105 5.79 -14.06 6.02
CA ILE A 105 6.37 -13.84 4.70
C ILE A 105 7.80 -14.40 4.66
N PRO A 106 8.12 -15.33 3.73
CA PRO A 106 9.45 -15.96 3.65
C PRO A 106 10.44 -15.07 2.88
N LEU A 107 10.78 -13.90 3.43
CA LEU A 107 11.74 -12.95 2.86
C LEU A 107 12.85 -12.56 3.86
N PRO A 108 13.98 -11.99 3.39
CA PRO A 108 14.96 -11.33 4.25
C PRO A 108 14.33 -10.19 5.07
N ALA A 109 14.92 -9.83 6.22
CA ALA A 109 14.34 -8.92 7.20
C ALA A 109 13.84 -7.59 6.60
N ASP A 110 14.65 -6.91 5.78
CA ASP A 110 14.26 -5.63 5.17
C ASP A 110 13.11 -5.79 4.14
N ALA A 111 13.13 -6.89 3.39
CA ALA A 111 12.10 -7.19 2.40
C ALA A 111 10.76 -7.57 3.06
N LYS A 112 10.79 -8.19 4.25
CA LYS A 112 9.58 -8.46 5.05
C LYS A 112 8.87 -7.18 5.47
N LEU A 113 9.60 -6.17 5.92
CA LEU A 113 9.02 -4.89 6.35
C LEU A 113 8.35 -4.17 5.18
N ILE A 114 9.00 -4.14 4.01
CA ILE A 114 8.42 -3.57 2.80
C ILE A 114 7.16 -4.34 2.41
N ALA A 115 7.23 -5.67 2.36
CA ALA A 115 6.09 -6.50 2.01
C ALA A 115 4.92 -6.31 2.98
N ALA A 116 5.19 -6.18 4.28
CA ALA A 116 4.17 -5.89 5.28
C ALA A 116 3.52 -4.50 5.09
N ALA A 117 4.33 -3.47 4.80
CA ALA A 117 3.81 -2.14 4.52
C ALA A 117 2.94 -2.11 3.24
N ARG A 118 3.35 -2.82 2.19
CA ARG A 118 2.54 -2.96 0.98
C ARG A 118 1.26 -3.77 1.23
N GLY A 119 1.35 -4.83 2.03
CA GLY A 119 0.18 -5.58 2.49
C GLY A 119 -0.83 -4.70 3.24
N LEU A 120 -0.36 -3.80 4.12
CA LEU A 120 -1.21 -2.81 4.79
C LEU A 120 -1.89 -1.85 3.80
N GLN A 121 -1.18 -1.39 2.77
CA GLN A 121 -1.75 -0.51 1.74
C GLN A 121 -2.85 -1.23 0.95
N ILE A 122 -2.58 -2.46 0.48
CA ILE A 122 -3.56 -3.27 -0.27
C ILE A 122 -4.77 -3.61 0.61
N ALA A 123 -4.56 -4.03 1.86
CA ALA A 123 -5.65 -4.25 2.82
C ALA A 123 -6.47 -2.97 3.03
N GLY A 124 -5.82 -1.81 3.09
CA GLY A 124 -6.48 -0.51 3.19
C GLY A 124 -7.36 -0.16 1.98
N ILE A 125 -6.90 -0.48 0.77
CA ILE A 125 -7.68 -0.30 -0.46
C ILE A 125 -8.88 -1.24 -0.44
N TYR A 126 -8.66 -2.52 -0.09
CA TYR A 126 -9.71 -3.52 0.05
C TYR A 126 -10.80 -3.07 1.03
N VAL A 127 -10.45 -2.62 2.24
CA VAL A 127 -11.45 -2.20 3.25
C VAL A 127 -12.24 -0.96 2.83
N CYS A 128 -11.64 -0.05 2.06
CA CYS A 128 -12.37 1.09 1.49
C CYS A 128 -13.38 0.62 0.42
N LEU A 129 -12.97 -0.32 -0.44
CA LEU A 129 -13.86 -0.89 -1.46
C LEU A 129 -15.05 -1.62 -0.83
N VAL A 130 -14.81 -2.62 0.04
CA VAL A 130 -15.90 -3.38 0.67
C VAL A 130 -16.71 -2.55 1.67
N GLY A 131 -16.15 -1.42 2.10
CA GLY A 131 -16.83 -0.39 2.89
C GLY A 131 -17.72 0.54 2.07
N ASN A 132 -17.81 0.34 0.75
CA ASN A 132 -18.48 1.23 -0.20
C ASN A 132 -18.03 2.69 -0.08
N ARG A 133 -16.73 2.91 0.15
CA ARG A 133 -16.13 4.24 0.23
C ARG A 133 -15.55 4.61 -1.12
N ASP A 134 -15.56 5.90 -1.41
CA ASP A 134 -14.89 6.42 -2.60
C ASP A 134 -13.38 6.13 -2.52
N LEU A 135 -12.86 5.42 -3.53
CA LEU A 135 -11.43 5.11 -3.62
C LEU A 135 -10.59 6.36 -3.92
N ALA A 136 -11.16 7.44 -4.47
CA ALA A 136 -10.47 8.72 -4.62
C ALA A 136 -10.07 9.32 -3.25
N ASP A 137 -10.83 8.99 -2.20
CA ASP A 137 -10.56 9.38 -0.82
C ASP A 137 -9.75 8.34 -0.03
N CYS A 138 -9.37 7.21 -0.66
CA CYS A 138 -8.59 6.18 -0.01
C CYS A 138 -7.14 6.62 0.21
N ALA A 139 -6.77 6.84 1.48
CA ALA A 139 -5.43 7.25 1.86
C ALA A 139 -4.35 6.24 1.41
N CYS A 140 -4.64 4.94 1.46
CA CYS A 140 -3.70 3.91 1.00
C CYS A 140 -3.48 3.98 -0.50
N LEU A 141 -4.53 4.14 -1.31
CA LEU A 141 -4.41 4.28 -2.76
C LEU A 141 -3.60 5.54 -3.12
N ARG A 142 -3.92 6.67 -2.47
CA ARG A 142 -3.22 7.94 -2.68
C ARG A 142 -1.73 7.82 -2.36
N ASP A 143 -1.38 7.15 -1.27
CA ASP A 143 0.02 6.93 -0.89
C ASP A 143 0.74 6.06 -1.90
N VAL A 144 0.12 4.95 -2.33
CA VAL A 144 0.66 4.07 -3.38
C VAL A 144 0.96 4.87 -4.64
N LEU A 145 -0.03 5.62 -5.15
CA LEU A 145 0.14 6.43 -6.36
C LEU A 145 1.21 7.51 -6.22
N LYS A 146 1.26 8.19 -5.06
CA LYS A 146 2.23 9.27 -4.82
C LYS A 146 3.65 8.74 -4.70
N VAL A 147 3.85 7.62 -3.99
CA VAL A 147 5.18 7.06 -3.75
C VAL A 147 5.67 6.28 -4.96
N GLU A 148 4.86 5.37 -5.49
CA GLU A 148 5.24 4.54 -6.63
C GLU A 148 5.32 5.34 -7.92
N GLY A 149 4.43 6.32 -8.13
CA GLY A 149 4.51 7.24 -9.27
C GLY A 149 5.84 7.99 -9.29
N LYS A 150 6.26 8.56 -8.16
CA LYS A 150 7.56 9.24 -8.05
C LYS A 150 8.74 8.29 -8.26
N ALA A 151 8.73 7.12 -7.61
CA ALA A 151 9.81 6.14 -7.73
C ALA A 151 9.92 5.59 -9.17
N ARG A 152 8.78 5.41 -9.86
CA ARG A 152 8.75 4.97 -11.26
C ARG A 152 9.28 6.05 -12.20
N ILE A 153 8.84 7.31 -12.05
CA ILE A 153 9.37 8.42 -12.85
C ILE A 153 10.88 8.57 -12.64
N LYS A 154 11.35 8.52 -11.39
CA LYS A 154 12.79 8.59 -11.08
C LYS A 154 13.57 7.50 -11.83
N ARG A 155 13.13 6.24 -11.74
CA ARG A 155 13.77 5.12 -12.46
C ARG A 155 13.78 5.34 -13.98
N LEU A 156 12.72 5.89 -14.56
CA LEU A 156 12.68 6.18 -16.00
C LEU A 156 13.68 7.27 -16.39
N ILE A 157 13.80 8.33 -15.58
CA ILE A 157 14.77 9.39 -15.82
C ILE A 157 16.19 8.84 -15.70
N GLU A 158 16.48 8.09 -14.64
CA GLU A 158 17.80 7.48 -14.42
C GLU A 158 18.15 6.49 -15.54
N GLY A 159 17.22 5.62 -15.92
CA GLY A 159 17.40 4.70 -17.04
C GLY A 159 17.62 5.43 -18.37
N ALA A 160 16.87 6.51 -18.64
CA ALA A 160 17.10 7.32 -19.85
C ALA A 160 18.47 8.04 -19.85
N ILE A 161 18.99 8.41 -18.68
CA ILE A 161 20.32 9.01 -18.54
C ILE A 161 21.41 7.96 -18.83
N GLU A 162 21.20 6.73 -18.36
CA GLU A 162 22.17 5.63 -18.55
C GLU A 162 22.14 5.07 -19.97
N ASP A 163 20.98 4.57 -20.41
CA ASP A 163 20.74 4.09 -21.77
C ASP A 163 19.23 3.94 -22.03
N TRP A 164 18.72 4.57 -23.10
CA TRP A 164 17.31 4.49 -23.47
C TRP A 164 16.82 3.06 -23.76
N ARG A 165 17.73 2.13 -24.06
CA ARG A 165 17.42 0.70 -24.20
C ARG A 165 16.95 0.04 -22.89
N GLU A 166 17.17 0.67 -21.74
CA GLU A 166 16.68 0.19 -20.44
C GLU A 166 15.20 0.54 -20.18
N LEU A 167 14.66 1.54 -20.89
CA LEU A 167 13.29 2.03 -20.66
C LEU A 167 12.20 0.95 -20.78
N PRO A 168 12.23 0.04 -21.78
CA PRO A 168 11.23 -1.03 -21.88
C PRO A 168 11.20 -1.97 -20.67
N ARG A 169 12.33 -2.21 -20.00
CA ARG A 169 12.39 -3.07 -18.80
C ARG A 169 11.79 -2.39 -17.56
N LEU A 170 11.84 -1.06 -17.52
CA LEU A 170 11.38 -0.23 -16.40
C LEU A 170 9.87 0.11 -16.48
N VAL A 171 9.27 -0.09 -17.65
CA VAL A 171 7.83 -0.06 -17.88
C VAL A 171 7.41 -1.39 -18.51
N PRO A 172 7.28 -2.48 -17.74
CA PRO A 172 6.70 -3.70 -18.27
C PRO A 172 5.35 -3.35 -18.90
N GLY A 173 5.17 -3.74 -20.15
CA GLY A 173 3.98 -3.43 -20.93
C GLY A 173 2.73 -3.82 -20.15
N PHE A 174 1.80 -2.88 -20.02
CA PHE A 174 0.41 -3.22 -19.74
C PHE A 174 -0.08 -3.97 -20.98
N GLU A 175 0.08 -5.29 -21.01
CA GLU A 175 -0.60 -6.11 -22.00
C GLU A 175 -2.10 -6.03 -21.67
N THR A 176 -2.79 -5.12 -22.35
CA THR A 176 -4.23 -5.25 -22.56
C THR A 176 -4.41 -6.54 -23.34
N GLY A 177 -5.02 -7.54 -22.71
CA GLY A 177 -5.29 -8.83 -23.32
C GLY A 177 -5.90 -8.68 -24.71
N GLY A 178 -5.34 -9.43 -25.66
CA GLY A 178 -6.00 -9.76 -26.93
C GLY A 178 -7.05 -10.85 -26.74
#